data_AF-A0A9D6MYX6-F1
#
_entry.id   AF-A0A9D6MYX6-F1
#
_cell.length_a   1.000
_cell.length_b   1.000
_cell.length_c   1.000
_cell.angle_alpha   90.00
_cell.angle_beta   90.00
_cell.angle_gamma   90.00
#
_symmetry.space_group_name_H-M   'P 1'
#
loop_
_entity.id
_entity.type
_entity.pdbx_description
1 polymer ?
#
loop_
_entity_poly.entity_id
_entity_poly.type
_entity_poly.pdbx_seq_one_letter_code
_entity_poly.pdbx_strand_id
1 'polypeptide(L)' 'MSCNHCKMRVTEALTGVFGVISADVDVAKKRAVVEASVEIPDEVLKKAVQDAGYSPTAVANG' A
#
# COMPACT_ATOMS: atom_id res chain seq x y z
N MET A 1 7.60 -11.37 0.03
CA MET A 1 8.14 -10.28 0.86
C MET A 1 8.85 -10.93 2.04
N SER A 2 10.17 -10.82 2.12
CA SER A 2 10.98 -11.65 3.02
C SER A 2 11.82 -10.85 4.03
N CYS A 3 11.59 -9.54 4.19
CA CYS A 3 12.40 -8.72 5.10
C CYS A 3 11.64 -7.47 5.59
N ASN A 4 11.96 -6.96 6.78
CA ASN A 4 11.42 -5.71 7.35
C ASN A 4 11.55 -4.51 6.40
N HIS A 5 12.56 -4.52 5.52
CA HIS A 5 12.76 -3.50 4.50
C HIS A 5 11.62 -3.45 3.46
N CYS A 6 10.96 -4.59 3.21
CA CYS A 6 9.78 -4.66 2.34
C CYS A 6 8.59 -3.92 2.97
N LYS A 7 8.43 -4.01 4.30
CA LYS A 7 7.35 -3.32 5.02
C LYS A 7 7.50 -1.81 4.86
N MET A 8 8.69 -1.28 5.19
CA MET A 8 8.93 0.16 5.17
C MET A 8 8.72 0.77 3.79
N ARG A 9 9.27 0.16 2.73
CA ARG A 9 9.09 0.70 1.36
C ARG A 9 7.64 0.79 0.93
N VAL A 10 6.83 -0.23 1.23
CA VAL A 10 5.41 -0.24 0.83
C VAL A 10 4.62 0.75 1.67
N THR A 11 4.90 0.84 2.98
CA THR A 11 4.29 1.87 3.84
C THR A 11 4.62 3.26 3.32
N GLU A 12 5.89 3.56 3.07
CA GLU A 12 6.33 4.87 2.55
C GLU A 12 5.65 5.20 1.22
N ALA A 13 5.65 4.27 0.27
CA ALA A 13 5.01 4.48 -1.03
C ALA A 13 3.50 4.76 -0.92
N LEU A 14 2.79 4.02 -0.06
CA LEU A 14 1.35 4.23 0.16
C LEU A 14 1.08 5.55 0.88
N THR A 15 1.83 5.88 1.93
CA THR A 15 1.67 7.16 2.65
C THR A 15 2.07 8.39 1.82
N GLY A 16 2.84 8.20 0.75
CA GLY A 16 3.16 9.26 -0.22
C GLY A 16 2.03 9.57 -1.20
N VAL A 17 0.98 8.74 -1.27
CA VAL A 17 -0.17 8.98 -2.13
C VAL A 17 -1.06 10.07 -1.51
N PHE A 18 -1.42 11.07 -2.32
CA PHE A 18 -2.32 12.13 -1.88
C PHE A 18 -3.65 11.57 -1.39
N GLY A 19 -4.08 12.02 -0.20
CA GLY A 19 -5.32 11.56 0.42
C GLY A 19 -5.15 10.37 1.37
N VAL A 20 -3.98 9.72 1.40
CA VAL A 20 -3.69 8.68 2.40
C VAL A 20 -3.41 9.32 3.75
N ILE A 21 -4.09 8.84 4.79
CA ILE A 21 -3.89 9.23 6.20
C ILE A 21 -2.90 8.28 6.86
N SER A 22 -3.07 6.97 6.64
CA SER A 22 -2.25 5.93 7.25
C SER A 22 -2.15 4.71 6.33
N ALA A 23 -1.06 3.95 6.45
CA ALA A 23 -0.92 2.65 5.78
C ALA A 23 -0.25 1.65 6.72
N ASP A 24 -0.97 0.58 7.09
CA ASP A 24 -0.40 -0.54 7.83
C ASP A 24 -0.14 -1.72 6.89
N VAL A 25 1.12 -2.18 6.88
CA VAL A 25 1.56 -3.26 6.00
C VAL A 25 1.92 -4.48 6.84
N ASP A 26 1.19 -5.57 6.59
CA ASP A 26 1.45 -6.90 7.13
C ASP A 26 2.11 -7.76 6.04
N VAL A 27 3.44 -7.80 6.10
CA VAL A 27 4.28 -8.60 5.20
C VAL A 27 4.04 -10.10 5.38
N ALA A 28 3.73 -10.56 6.59
CA ALA A 28 3.47 -11.96 6.87
C ALA A 28 2.16 -12.42 6.21
N LYS A 29 1.12 -11.58 6.26
CA LYS A 29 -0.17 -11.82 5.60
C LYS A 29 -0.23 -11.37 4.14
N LYS A 30 0.81 -10.70 3.64
CA LYS A 30 0.86 -10.08 2.30
C LYS A 30 -0.31 -9.12 2.06
N ARG A 31 -0.62 -8.29 3.07
CA ARG A 31 -1.73 -7.33 3.03
C ARG A 31 -1.26 -5.94 3.45
N ALA A 32 -1.86 -4.93 2.84
CA ALA A 32 -1.75 -3.55 3.26
C ALA A 32 -3.16 -3.01 3.50
N VAL A 33 -3.35 -2.33 4.61
CA VAL A 33 -4.58 -1.60 4.95
C VAL A 33 -4.25 -0.13 4.87
N VAL A 34 -5.07 0.61 4.14
CA VAL A 34 -4.88 2.05 3.89
C VAL A 34 -6.10 2.77 4.43
N GLU A 35 -5.89 3.78 5.27
CA GLU A 35 -6.92 4.77 5.58
C GLU A 35 -6.71 5.99 4.70
N ALA A 36 -7.77 6.46 4.06
CA ALA A 36 -7.75 7.63 3.19
C ALA A 36 -8.86 8.62 3.58
N SER A 37 -8.57 9.92 3.43
CA SER A 37 -9.53 11.02 3.66
C SER A 37 -10.43 11.29 2.45
N VAL A 38 -10.09 10.72 1.31
CA VAL A 38 -10.80 10.84 0.04
C VAL A 38 -10.84 9.49 -0.65
N GLU A 39 -11.75 9.32 -1.60
CA GLU A 39 -11.76 8.14 -2.46
C GLU A 39 -10.51 8.17 -3.36
N ILE A 40 -9.71 7.11 -3.27
CA ILE A 40 -8.49 6.95 -4.08
C ILE A 40 -8.75 5.81 -5.07
N PRO A 41 -8.56 6.03 -6.38
CA PRO A 41 -8.70 4.96 -7.35
C PRO A 41 -7.72 3.82 -7.05
N ASP A 42 -8.21 2.57 -7.09
CA ASP A 42 -7.41 1.37 -6.84
C ASP A 42 -6.09 1.36 -7.64
N GLU A 43 -6.12 1.83 -8.89
CA GLU A 43 -4.95 1.89 -9.77
C GLU A 43 -3.83 2.80 -9.24
N VAL A 44 -4.17 3.87 -8.51
CA VAL A 44 -3.18 4.76 -7.89
C VAL A 44 -2.46 4.04 -6.75
N LEU A 45 -3.21 3.32 -5.90
CA LEU A 45 -2.65 2.52 -4.82
C LEU A 45 -1.80 1.36 -5.38
N LYS A 46 -2.29 0.66 -6.41
CA LYS A 46 -1.55 -0.40 -7.08
C LYS A 46 -0.23 0.11 -7.64
N LYS A 47 -0.26 1.28 -8.30
CA LYS A 47 0.95 1.89 -8.87
C LYS A 47 1.97 2.26 -7.80
N ALA A 48 1.54 2.84 -6.69
CA ALA A 48 2.46 3.14 -5.58
C ALA A 48 3.16 1.87 -5.05
N VAL A 49 2.43 0.76 -4.93
CA VAL A 49 3.00 -0.53 -4.52
C VAL A 49 3.93 -1.12 -5.60
N GLN A 50 3.60 -0.95 -6.89
CA GLN A 50 4.45 -1.33 -8.03
C GLN A 50 5.75 -0.54 -8.08
N ASP A 51 5.70 0.76 -7.84
CA ASP A 51 6.87 1.63 -7.76
C ASP A 51 7.78 1.26 -6.56
N ALA A 52 7.19 0.71 -5.49
CA ALA A 52 7.94 0.11 -4.38
C ALA A 52 8.56 -1.26 -4.72
N GLY A 53 8.27 -1.82 -5.90
CA GLY A 53 8.78 -3.10 -6.40
C GLY A 53 7.89 -4.31 -6.13
N TYR A 54 6.60 -4.11 -5.88
CA TYR A 54 5.65 -5.18 -5.55
C TYR A 54 4.39 -5.14 -6.41
N SER A 55 3.83 -6.30 -6.75
CA SER A 55 2.62 -6.39 -7.56
C SER A 55 1.43 -6.83 -6.70
N PRO A 56 0.53 -5.92 -6.30
CA PRO A 56 -0.69 -6.29 -5.60
C PRO A 56 -1.65 -7.02 -6.54
N THR A 57 -2.29 -8.08 -6.05
CA THR A 57 -3.18 -8.95 -6.84
C THR A 57 -4.66 -8.58 -6.70
N ALA A 58 -5.01 -7.82 -5.67
CA ALA A 58 -6.37 -7.38 -5.39
C ALA A 58 -6.35 -6.10 -4.56
N VAL A 59 -7.37 -5.27 -4.75
CA VAL A 59 -7.74 -4.16 -3.86
C VAL A 59 -9.18 -4.43 -3.44
N ALA A 60 -9.49 -4.27 -2.15
CA ALA A 60 -10.82 -4.46 -1.62
C ALA A 60 -11.19 -3.20 -0.84
N ASN A 61 -12.34 -2.63 -1.20
CA ASN A 61 -12.93 -1.47 -0.52
C ASN A 61 -14.06 -2.01 0.37
N GLY A 62 -13.98 -1.71 1.67
CA GLY A 62 -14.91 -2.16 2.70
C GLY A 62 -15.80 -1.04 3.20
#